data_AF-X1DJ40-F1
#
_entry.id   AF-X1DJ40-F1
#
_cell.length_a   1.000
_cell.length_b   1.000
_cell.length_c   1.000
_cell.angle_alpha   90.00
_cell.angle_beta   90.00
_cell.angle_gamma   90.00
#
_symmetry.space_group_name_H-M   'P 1'
#
loop_
_entity.id
_entity.type
_entity.pdbx_description
1 polymer ?
#
loop_
_entity_poly.entity_id
_entity_poly.type
_entity_poly.pdbx_seq_one_letter_code
_entity_poly.pdbx_strand_id
1 'polypeptide(L)'
;MAFEVGIQFLDDYGRTTTRRFQNTESLIADALASVGTLITDFLMTSDLGTMKHDIAVRTVCDNAADTGANKDTGGTLHCVLDNAKLYPLKIPGIKPSMLNTDGSIDLENAAITTYVANFETAGKFRVS
;
A
#
# COMPACT_ATOMS: atom_id res chain seq x y z
N MET A 1 -12.16 -10.42 -12.56
CA MET A 1 -11.28 -9.83 -11.54
C MET A 1 -11.28 -10.80 -10.37
N ALA A 2 -10.12 -11.23 -9.88
CA ALA A 2 -10.06 -12.12 -8.73
C ALA A 2 -9.41 -11.37 -7.57
N PHE A 3 -10.01 -11.43 -6.39
CA PHE A 3 -9.40 -10.95 -5.16
C PHE A 3 -8.42 -12.00 -4.64
N GLU A 4 -7.20 -11.60 -4.34
CA GLU A 4 -6.27 -12.41 -3.55
C GLU A 4 -6.61 -12.23 -2.07
N VAL A 5 -6.84 -13.35 -1.39
CA VAL A 5 -7.15 -13.37 0.03
C VAL A 5 -6.01 -14.05 0.77
N GLY A 6 -5.33 -13.33 1.67
CA GLY A 6 -4.40 -13.90 2.63
C GLY A 6 -5.08 -14.09 3.98
N ILE A 7 -4.95 -15.28 4.58
CA ILE A 7 -5.42 -15.54 5.96
C ILE A 7 -4.26 -16.10 6.77
N GLN A 8 -3.96 -15.47 7.89
CA GLN A 8 -2.95 -15.94 8.85
C GLN A 8 -3.64 -16.60 10.04
N PHE A 9 -3.33 -17.88 10.23
CA PHE A 9 -3.77 -18.69 11.34
C PHE A 9 -2.70 -18.74 12.43
N LEU A 10 -3.14 -19.00 13.66
CA LEU A 10 -2.33 -19.02 14.87
C LEU A 10 -2.60 -20.32 15.64
N ASP A 11 -1.55 -20.98 16.11
CA ASP A 11 -1.68 -22.08 17.07
C ASP A 11 -1.47 -21.60 18.52
N ASP A 12 -1.79 -22.47 19.48
CA ASP A 12 -1.66 -22.19 20.92
C ASP A 12 -0.20 -22.03 21.38
N TYR A 13 0.77 -22.44 20.57
CA TYR A 13 2.20 -22.25 20.81
C TYR A 13 2.72 -20.91 20.22
N GLY A 14 1.83 -20.06 19.73
CA GLY A 14 2.18 -18.76 19.15
C GLY A 14 2.77 -18.83 17.75
N ARG A 15 2.71 -19.99 17.08
CA ARG A 15 3.22 -20.17 15.72
C ARG A 15 2.13 -19.82 14.73
N THR A 16 2.55 -19.24 13.61
CA THR A 16 1.61 -18.80 12.57
C THR A 16 1.81 -19.53 11.26
N THR A 17 0.71 -19.78 10.55
CA THR A 17 0.74 -20.23 9.16
C THR A 17 -0.14 -19.33 8.30
N THR A 18 0.25 -19.08 7.06
CA THR A 18 -0.52 -18.23 6.14
C THR A 18 -0.97 -19.04 4.95
N ARG A 19 -2.25 -18.96 4.62
CA ARG A 19 -2.81 -19.51 3.38
C ARG A 19 -3.30 -18.39 2.48
N ARG A 20 -3.17 -18.62 1.17
CA ARG A 20 -3.63 -17.69 0.14
C ARG A 20 -4.72 -18.37 -0.68
N PHE A 21 -5.79 -17.64 -0.95
CA PHE A 21 -6.93 -18.09 -1.72
C PHE A 21 -7.25 -17.07 -2.81
N GLN A 22 -7.98 -17.52 -3.82
CA GLN A 22 -8.57 -16.65 -4.83
C GLN A 22 -10.07 -16.61 -4.62
N ASN A 23 -10.62 -15.41 -4.63
CA ASN A 23 -12.04 -15.16 -4.53
C ASN A 23 -12.52 -14.53 -5.85
N THR A 24 -13.63 -15.03 -6.39
CA THR A 24 -14.16 -14.67 -7.72
C THR A 24 -15.31 -13.66 -7.67
N GLU A 25 -15.61 -13.11 -6.49
CA GLU A 25 -16.64 -12.08 -6.33
C GLU A 25 -16.30 -10.83 -7.15
N SER A 26 -17.33 -10.09 -7.52
CA SER A 26 -17.18 -8.87 -8.33
C SER A 26 -16.94 -7.62 -7.49
N LEU A 27 -17.46 -7.59 -6.25
CA LEU A 27 -17.34 -6.45 -5.34
C LEU A 27 -16.53 -6.84 -4.11
N ILE A 28 -15.77 -5.88 -3.58
CA ILE A 28 -14.94 -6.10 -2.39
C ILE A 28 -15.80 -6.37 -1.13
N ALA A 29 -17.00 -5.80 -1.06
CA ALA A 29 -17.94 -6.04 0.03
C ALA A 29 -18.40 -7.51 0.06
N ASP A 30 -18.70 -8.07 -1.11
CA ASP A 30 -19.11 -9.47 -1.25
C ASP A 30 -17.91 -10.40 -0.99
N ALA A 31 -16.72 -10.05 -1.48
CA ALA A 31 -15.49 -10.78 -1.19
C ALA A 31 -15.22 -10.84 0.33
N LEU A 32 -15.41 -9.73 1.04
CA LEU A 32 -15.26 -9.66 2.50
C LEU A 32 -16.27 -10.57 3.22
N ALA A 33 -17.54 -10.54 2.80
CA ALA A 33 -18.57 -11.41 3.34
C ALA A 33 -18.21 -12.90 3.14
N SER A 34 -17.79 -13.28 1.93
CA SER A 34 -17.38 -14.65 1.60
C SER A 34 -16.14 -15.11 2.38
N VAL A 35 -15.18 -14.21 2.65
CA VAL A 35 -14.04 -14.53 3.53
C VAL A 35 -14.48 -14.73 4.98
N GLY A 36 -15.45 -13.94 5.47
CA GLY A 36 -16.06 -14.15 6.79
C GLY A 36 -16.70 -15.53 6.93
N THR A 37 -17.43 -15.98 5.91
CA THR A 37 -17.99 -17.34 5.85
C THR A 37 -16.90 -18.39 5.87
N LEU A 38 -15.86 -18.25 5.04
CA LEU A 38 -14.74 -19.20 4.98
C LEU A 38 -14.00 -19.33 6.34
N ILE A 39 -13.79 -18.21 7.04
CA ILE A 39 -13.18 -18.23 8.38
C ILE A 39 -14.10 -18.97 9.37
N THR A 40 -15.40 -18.71 9.31
CA THR A 40 -16.38 -19.39 10.18
C THR A 40 -16.36 -20.90 9.95
N ASP A 41 -16.39 -21.34 8.69
CA ASP A 41 -16.33 -22.76 8.33
C ASP A 41 -14.97 -23.39 8.72
N PHE A 42 -13.88 -22.64 8.60
CA PHE A 42 -12.56 -23.11 9.03
C PHE A 42 -12.51 -23.36 10.54
N LEU A 43 -13.04 -22.44 11.35
CA LEU A 43 -13.07 -22.58 12.81
C LEU A 43 -13.95 -23.75 13.28
N MET A 44 -14.87 -24.23 12.44
CA MET A 44 -15.63 -25.45 12.70
C MET A 44 -14.84 -26.74 12.39
N THR A 45 -13.75 -26.63 11.62
CA THR A 45 -12.94 -27.77 11.16
C THR A 45 -11.53 -27.80 11.74
N SER A 46 -11.11 -26.74 12.44
CA SER A 46 -9.77 -26.58 12.99
C SER A 46 -9.79 -25.83 14.31
N ASP A 47 -8.96 -26.27 15.27
CA ASP A 47 -8.75 -25.58 16.54
C ASP A 47 -7.77 -24.38 16.44
N LEU A 48 -7.28 -24.07 15.23
CA LEU A 48 -6.40 -22.92 15.03
C LEU A 48 -7.19 -21.61 15.10
N GLY A 49 -6.61 -20.58 15.71
CA GLY A 49 -7.14 -19.22 15.69
C GLY A 49 -6.89 -18.51 14.35
N THR A 50 -7.63 -17.44 14.07
CA THR A 50 -7.39 -16.55 12.92
C THR A 50 -6.89 -15.19 13.43
N MET A 51 -5.65 -14.81 13.08
CA MET A 51 -5.03 -13.58 13.60
C MET A 51 -5.28 -12.37 12.70
N LYS A 52 -5.27 -12.57 11.38
CA LYS A 52 -5.56 -11.52 10.40
C LYS A 52 -6.00 -12.12 9.07
N HIS A 53 -6.75 -11.33 8.32
CA HIS A 53 -6.97 -11.59 6.90
C HIS A 53 -6.77 -10.29 6.10
N ASP A 54 -6.30 -10.45 4.87
CA ASP A 54 -6.12 -9.38 3.89
C ASP A 54 -6.86 -9.74 2.60
N ILE A 55 -7.50 -8.75 1.99
CA ILE A 55 -8.18 -8.88 0.70
C ILE A 55 -7.61 -7.80 -0.21
N ALA A 56 -7.03 -8.22 -1.33
CA ALA A 56 -6.39 -7.32 -2.27
C ALA A 56 -6.77 -7.66 -3.71
N VAL A 57 -6.99 -6.64 -4.54
CA VAL A 57 -6.89 -6.77 -6.00
C VAL A 57 -5.47 -6.40 -6.38
N ARG A 58 -4.75 -7.34 -7.00
CA ARG A 58 -3.42 -7.05 -7.54
C ARG A 58 -3.52 -6.87 -9.04
N THR A 59 -3.08 -5.70 -9.50
CA THR A 59 -2.86 -5.42 -10.91
C THR A 59 -1.37 -5.37 -11.14
N VAL A 60 -0.85 -6.28 -11.97
CA VAL A 60 0.54 -6.22 -12.43
C VAL A 60 0.62 -5.13 -13.49
N CYS A 61 1.46 -4.13 -13.26
CA CYS A 61 1.80 -3.12 -14.26
C CYS A 61 3.22 -3.37 -14.75
N ASP A 62 3.44 -3.22 -16.05
CA ASP A 62 4.76 -3.27 -16.67
C ASP A 62 5.12 -1.86 -17.14
N ASN A 63 5.56 -1.04 -16.18
CA ASN A 63 6.02 0.31 -16.45
C ASN A 63 7.55 0.29 -16.46
N ALA A 64 8.14 0.30 -17.65
CA ALA A 64 9.59 0.35 -17.81
C ALA A 64 10.16 1.63 -17.21
N ALA A 65 11.37 1.54 -16.64
CA ALA A 65 12.08 2.71 -16.13
C ALA A 65 12.56 3.60 -17.29
N ASP A 66 12.43 4.92 -17.11
CA ASP A 66 13.01 5.91 -18.02
C ASP A 66 14.55 5.77 -18.05
N THR A 67 15.17 6.06 -19.20
CA THR A 67 16.63 6.10 -19.33
C THR A 67 17.23 7.09 -18.33
N GLY A 68 18.24 6.65 -17.58
CA GLY A 68 18.92 7.48 -16.58
C GLY A 68 18.21 7.56 -15.23
N ALA A 69 17.09 6.84 -15.04
CA ALA A 69 16.47 6.70 -13.72
C ALA A 69 17.45 6.02 -12.74
N ASN A 70 17.65 6.64 -11.58
CA ASN A 70 18.57 6.16 -10.56
C ASN A 70 17.86 6.10 -9.20
N LYS A 71 17.74 4.92 -8.62
CA LYS A 71 17.11 4.77 -7.29
C LYS A 71 17.86 5.51 -6.17
N ASP A 72 19.16 5.73 -6.34
CA ASP A 72 20.03 6.29 -5.30
C ASP A 72 19.89 7.82 -5.21
N THR A 73 19.40 8.48 -6.26
CA THR A 73 19.03 9.89 -6.23
C THR A 73 17.64 10.03 -5.60
N GLY A 74 17.58 10.10 -4.27
CA GLY A 74 16.34 10.26 -3.51
C GLY A 74 16.05 11.71 -3.12
N GLY A 75 14.77 12.10 -3.16
CA GLY A 75 14.27 13.35 -2.57
C GLY A 75 13.53 13.07 -1.25
N THR A 76 13.59 13.99 -0.28
CA THR A 76 12.74 13.93 0.93
C THR A 76 12.02 15.24 1.12
N LEU A 77 10.68 15.19 1.17
CA LEU A 77 9.82 16.30 1.53
C LEU A 77 9.44 16.17 3.00
N HIS A 78 9.66 17.22 3.78
CA HIS A 78 9.21 17.26 5.17
C HIS A 78 7.80 17.86 5.23
N CYS A 79 6.81 16.99 5.41
CA CYS A 79 5.40 17.38 5.48
C CYS A 79 4.96 17.55 6.93
N VAL A 80 4.09 18.53 7.19
CA VAL A 80 3.38 18.67 8.46
C VAL A 80 2.01 18.01 8.28
N LEU A 81 1.70 17.07 9.17
CA LEU A 81 0.40 16.38 9.19
C LEU A 81 -0.64 17.21 9.95
N ASP A 82 -1.92 16.90 9.76
CA ASP A 82 -3.03 17.58 10.45
C ASP A 82 -2.94 17.49 11.99
N ASN A 83 -2.24 16.47 12.51
CA ASN A 83 -1.97 16.31 13.94
C ASN A 83 -0.67 17.03 14.40
N ALA A 84 -0.17 17.97 13.60
CA ALA A 84 1.07 18.72 13.80
C ALA A 84 2.36 17.88 13.88
N LYS A 85 2.32 16.58 13.54
CA LYS A 85 3.52 15.75 13.45
C LYS A 85 4.24 15.97 12.13
N LEU A 86 5.56 15.81 12.15
CA LEU A 86 6.38 15.83 10.95
C LEU A 86 6.42 14.44 10.33
N TYR A 87 6.28 14.39 9.01
CA TYR A 87 6.40 13.17 8.22
C TYR A 87 7.41 13.36 7.08
N PRO A 88 8.48 12.54 7.01
CA PRO A 88 9.42 12.57 5.89
C PRO A 88 8.87 11.76 4.71
N LEU A 89 8.26 12.43 3.74
CA LEU A 89 7.81 11.82 2.49
C LEU A 89 8.99 11.64 1.54
N LYS A 90 9.42 10.39 1.36
CA LYS A 90 10.53 10.03 0.47
C LYS A 90 10.05 9.81 -0.96
N ILE A 91 10.79 10.36 -1.91
CA ILE A 91 10.60 10.18 -3.36
C ILE A 91 11.87 9.49 -3.90
N PRO A 92 11.87 8.16 -4.05
CA PRO A 92 12.99 7.43 -4.63
C PRO A 92 13.15 7.77 -6.12
N GLY A 93 14.38 7.97 -6.57
CA GLY A 93 14.68 8.26 -7.98
C GLY A 93 14.05 9.56 -8.49
N ILE A 94 14.12 10.63 -7.69
CA ILE A 94 13.60 11.94 -8.08
C ILE A 94 14.27 12.42 -9.38
N LYS A 95 13.47 12.96 -10.30
CA LYS A 95 13.99 13.42 -11.60
C LYS A 95 14.88 14.65 -11.40
N PRO A 96 16.06 14.75 -12.04
CA PRO A 96 16.93 15.93 -11.92
C PRO A 96 16.25 17.25 -12.32
N SER A 97 15.26 17.20 -13.21
CA SER A 97 14.45 18.37 -13.61
C SER A 97 13.52 18.89 -12.51
N MET A 98 13.39 18.18 -11.39
CA MET A 98 12.64 18.58 -10.20
C MET A 98 13.54 19.18 -9.11
N LEU A 99 14.83 19.30 -9.38
CA LEU A 99 15.82 19.83 -8.46
C LEU A 99 16.28 21.22 -8.92
N ASN A 100 16.41 22.13 -7.96
CA ASN A 100 17.11 23.38 -8.15
C ASN A 100 18.61 23.13 -8.33
N THR A 101 19.34 24.15 -8.79
CA THR A 101 20.80 24.05 -9.01
C THR A 101 21.58 23.76 -7.72
N ASP A 102 21.03 24.10 -6.56
CA ASP A 102 21.61 23.81 -5.23
C ASP A 102 21.29 22.39 -4.74
N GLY A 103 20.53 21.60 -5.50
CA GLY A 103 20.10 20.24 -5.16
C GLY A 103 18.85 20.19 -4.27
N SER A 104 18.27 21.33 -3.90
CA SER A 104 16.97 21.36 -3.23
C SER A 104 15.83 20.98 -4.18
N ILE A 105 14.72 20.50 -3.63
CA ILE A 105 13.56 20.13 -4.44
C ILE A 105 12.77 21.39 -4.82
N ASP A 106 12.45 21.55 -6.11
CA ASP A 106 11.59 22.62 -6.60
C ASP A 106 10.13 22.34 -6.26
N LEU A 107 9.63 22.98 -5.20
CA LEU A 107 8.25 22.82 -4.72
C LEU A 107 7.21 23.46 -5.63
N GLU A 108 7.60 24.37 -6.53
CA GLU A 108 6.70 25.00 -7.50
C GLU A 108 6.51 24.11 -8.74
N ASN A 109 7.34 23.08 -8.90
CA ASN A 109 7.25 22.14 -10.00
C ASN A 109 5.87 21.45 -10.05
N ALA A 110 5.19 21.56 -11.19
CA ALA A 110 3.83 21.04 -11.39
C ALA A 110 3.69 19.53 -11.10
N ALA A 111 4.74 18.73 -11.33
CA ALA A 111 4.70 17.30 -11.07
C ALA A 111 4.79 17.00 -9.56
N ILE A 112 5.55 17.78 -8.79
CA ILE A 112 5.65 17.64 -7.34
C ILE A 112 4.34 18.07 -6.69
N THR A 113 3.78 19.21 -7.09
CA THR A 113 2.48 19.68 -6.57
C THR A 113 1.36 18.68 -6.86
N THR A 114 1.32 18.13 -8.08
CA THR A 114 0.36 17.08 -8.45
C THR A 114 0.55 15.80 -7.62
N TYR A 115 1.80 15.41 -7.35
CA TYR A 115 2.09 14.25 -6.51
C TYR A 115 1.60 14.44 -5.07
N VAL A 116 1.93 15.59 -4.45
CA VAL A 116 1.54 15.91 -3.07
C VAL A 116 0.02 16.05 -2.92
N ALA A 117 -0.68 16.58 -3.93
CA ALA A 117 -2.14 16.72 -3.93
C ALA A 117 -2.89 15.39 -3.71
N ASN A 118 -2.28 14.23 -3.99
CA ASN A 118 -2.87 12.91 -3.71
C ASN A 118 -3.03 12.62 -2.21
N PHE A 119 -2.27 13.32 -1.36
CA PHE A 119 -2.25 13.15 0.10
C PHE A 119 -2.98 14.26 0.87
N GLU A 120 -3.33 15.36 0.18
CA GLU A 120 -4.07 16.48 0.77
C GLU A 120 -5.57 16.17 0.92
N THR A 121 -6.34 17.14 1.41
CA THR A 121 -7.78 16.99 1.74
C THR A 121 -8.61 16.40 0.58
N ALA A 122 -8.36 16.82 -0.66
CA ALA A 122 -9.03 16.29 -1.85
C ALA A 122 -8.49 14.92 -2.30
N GLY A 123 -7.28 14.58 -1.88
CA GLY A 123 -6.58 13.34 -2.17
C GLY A 123 -7.15 12.12 -1.45
N LYS A 124 -7.01 10.95 -2.07
CA LYS A 124 -7.54 9.67 -1.56
C LYS A 124 -6.52 8.86 -0.76
N PHE A 125 -5.26 9.31 -0.72
CA PHE A 125 -4.19 8.59 -0.03
C PHE A 125 -3.89 9.22 1.33
N ARG A 126 -3.39 8.40 2.24
CA ARG A 126 -2.90 8.82 3.55
C ARG A 126 -1.55 8.16 3.79
N VAL A 127 -0.68 8.88 4.48
CA VAL A 127 0.61 8.34 4.93
C VAL A 127 0.40 7.61 6.25
N SER A 128 1.03 6.46 6.41
CA SER A 128 0.94 5.58 7.59
C SER A 128 2.32 5.28 8.15
#